data_AF-A0ABD7GNU2-F1
#
_entry.id   AF-A0ABD7GNU2-F1
#
_cell.length_a   1.000
_cell.length_b   1.000
_cell.length_c   1.000
_cell.angle_alpha   90.00
_cell.angle_beta   90.00
_cell.angle_gamma   90.00
#
_symmetry.space_group_name_H-M   'P 1'
#
loop_
_entity.id
_entity.type
_entity.pdbx_description
1 polymer ?
#
loop_
_entity_poly.entity_id
_entity_poly.type
_entity_poly.pdbx_seq_one_letter_code
_entity_poly.pdbx_strand_id
1 'polypeptide(L)'
;ALLTELAHLLGYPVTNTLMGLGGFPGDDPQFIGMLGMHGTYEANMAMHHADVILAIGARFDDRVTNNPAKFCPNSKVIHVDIDPA
;
A
#
# COMPACT_ATOMS: atom_id res chain seq x y z
N ALA A 1 -10.11 -0.30 12.70
CA ALA A 1 -11.55 0.08 12.77
C ALA A 1 -11.99 0.71 11.45
N LEU A 2 -11.77 2.02 11.20
CA LEU A 2 -12.19 2.64 9.94
C LEU A 2 -11.44 2.13 8.70
N LEU A 3 -10.11 2.00 8.78
CA LEU A 3 -9.32 1.43 7.67
C LEU A 3 -9.75 -0.02 7.36
N THR A 4 -10.01 -0.79 8.41
CA THR A 4 -10.46 -2.19 8.31
C THR A 4 -11.83 -2.28 7.63
N GLU A 5 -12.78 -1.47 8.07
CA GLU A 5 -14.12 -1.41 7.48
C GLU A 5 -14.08 -0.97 6.01
N LEU A 6 -13.25 0.04 5.69
CA LEU A 6 -13.04 0.48 4.32
C LEU A 6 -12.46 -0.63 3.45
N ALA A 7 -11.43 -1.34 3.93
CA ALA A 7 -10.81 -2.44 3.21
C ALA A 7 -11.81 -3.58 2.94
N HIS A 8 -12.60 -3.97 3.95
CA HIS A 8 -13.63 -5.00 3.81
C HIS A 8 -14.73 -4.58 2.83
N LEU A 9 -15.14 -3.32 2.84
CA LEU A 9 -16.15 -2.77 1.93
C LEU A 9 -15.66 -2.77 0.48
N LEU A 10 -14.39 -2.44 0.26
CA LEU A 10 -13.79 -2.40 -1.06
C LEU A 10 -13.43 -3.80 -1.60
N GLY A 11 -13.12 -4.74 -0.71
CA GLY A 11 -12.72 -6.10 -1.10
C GLY A 11 -11.33 -6.18 -1.74
N TYR A 12 -10.50 -5.13 -1.64
CA TYR A 12 -9.16 -5.06 -2.25
C TYR A 12 -8.06 -5.55 -1.30
N PRO A 13 -6.92 -6.02 -1.84
CA PRO A 13 -5.77 -6.39 -1.00
C PRO A 13 -5.17 -5.17 -0.31
N VAL A 14 -4.67 -5.37 0.91
CA VAL A 14 -4.06 -4.36 1.77
C VAL A 14 -2.60 -4.71 2.01
N THR A 15 -1.73 -3.72 1.83
CA THR A 15 -0.31 -3.80 2.18
C THR A 15 0.07 -2.61 3.06
N ASN A 16 1.10 -2.79 3.89
CA ASN A 16 1.58 -1.77 4.81
C ASN A 16 3.03 -1.38 4.48
N THR A 17 3.36 -0.11 4.71
CA THR A 17 4.77 0.28 4.88
C THR A 17 5.28 -0.24 6.23
N LEU A 18 6.59 -0.18 6.44
CA LEU A 18 7.17 -0.50 7.75
C LEU A 18 6.57 0.35 8.88
N MET A 19 6.32 1.64 8.62
CA MET A 19 5.70 2.55 9.58
C MET A 19 4.21 2.34 9.77
N GLY A 20 3.55 1.67 8.82
CA GLY A 20 2.12 1.35 8.86
C GLY A 20 1.80 0.01 9.55
N LEU A 21 2.80 -0.73 10.03
CA LEU A 21 2.58 -1.98 10.74
C LEU A 21 1.69 -1.76 11.97
N GLY A 22 0.62 -2.56 12.07
CA GLY A 22 -0.41 -2.42 13.10
C GLY A 22 -1.60 -1.53 12.69
N GLY A 23 -1.52 -0.82 11.56
CA GLY A 23 -2.65 -0.04 11.02
C GLY A 23 -3.78 -0.91 10.47
N PHE A 24 -3.44 -2.05 9.87
CA PHE A 24 -4.36 -3.10 9.41
C PHE A 24 -4.03 -4.42 10.12
N PRO A 25 -5.03 -5.26 10.49
CA PRO A 25 -4.77 -6.53 11.19
C PRO A 25 -3.92 -7.48 10.32
N GLY A 26 -2.86 -8.03 10.91
CA GLY A 26 -1.91 -8.88 10.18
C GLY A 26 -2.40 -10.31 9.90
N ASP A 27 -3.47 -10.71 10.56
CA ASP A 27 -4.16 -12.00 10.44
C ASP A 27 -5.39 -11.94 9.51
N ASP A 28 -5.74 -10.76 9.01
CA ASP A 28 -6.86 -10.57 8.10
C ASP A 28 -6.52 -11.11 6.69
N PRO A 29 -7.45 -11.82 6.02
CA PRO A 29 -7.20 -12.41 4.71
C PRO A 29 -6.90 -11.40 3.60
N GLN A 30 -7.27 -10.12 3.76
CA GLN A 30 -6.91 -9.08 2.79
C GLN A 30 -5.47 -8.59 2.96
N PHE A 31 -4.78 -8.93 4.05
CA PHE A 31 -3.42 -8.49 4.29
C PHE A 31 -2.40 -9.36 3.52
N ILE A 32 -1.79 -8.79 2.49
CA ILE A 32 -0.80 -9.47 1.65
C ILE A 32 0.66 -9.24 2.08
N GLY A 33 0.85 -8.65 3.27
CA GLY A 33 2.15 -8.36 3.85
C GLY A 33 2.66 -6.95 3.58
N MET A 34 3.90 -6.70 4.03
CA MET A 34 4.58 -5.41 3.86
C MET A 34 5.10 -5.26 2.44
N LEU A 35 5.08 -4.05 1.86
CA LEU A 35 5.74 -3.75 0.58
C LEU A 35 7.12 -3.11 0.77
N GLY A 36 7.91 -3.04 -0.31
CA GLY A 36 9.20 -2.37 -0.38
C GLY A 36 10.39 -3.35 -0.47
N MET A 37 11.60 -2.84 -0.21
CA MET A 37 12.87 -3.57 -0.39
C MET A 37 12.95 -4.90 0.37
N HIS A 38 12.28 -4.99 1.53
CA HIS A 38 12.17 -6.21 2.35
C HIS A 38 10.72 -6.66 2.50
N GLY A 39 9.85 -6.23 1.59
CA GLY A 39 8.45 -6.60 1.55
C GLY A 39 8.23 -8.01 1.00
N THR A 40 6.99 -8.48 1.09
CA THR A 40 6.58 -9.72 0.45
C THR A 40 6.60 -9.54 -1.07
N TYR A 41 6.93 -10.62 -1.78
CA TYR A 41 6.87 -10.63 -3.24
C TYR A 41 5.45 -10.32 -3.72
N GLU A 42 4.45 -10.89 -3.05
CA GLU A 42 3.03 -10.68 -3.33
C GLU A 42 2.64 -9.20 -3.22
N ALA A 43 3.00 -8.51 -2.13
CA ALA A 43 2.72 -7.08 -1.97
C ALA A 43 3.37 -6.24 -3.08
N ASN A 44 4.63 -6.51 -3.40
CA ASN A 44 5.35 -5.77 -4.44
C ASN A 44 4.75 -6.01 -5.83
N MET A 45 4.35 -7.23 -6.15
CA MET A 45 3.72 -7.56 -7.43
C MET A 45 2.30 -7.02 -7.53
N ALA A 46 1.51 -7.11 -6.46
CA ALA A 46 0.17 -6.53 -6.41
C ALA A 46 0.23 -5.02 -6.69
N MET A 47 1.15 -4.30 -6.05
CA MET A 47 1.37 -2.87 -6.30
C MET A 47 1.83 -2.60 -7.73
N HIS A 48 2.82 -3.35 -8.23
CA HIS A 48 3.34 -3.15 -9.59
C HIS A 48 2.28 -3.32 -10.68
N HIS A 49 1.35 -4.26 -10.50
CA HIS A 49 0.30 -4.59 -11.48
C HIS A 49 -1.04 -3.88 -11.22
N ALA A 50 -1.16 -3.12 -10.13
CA ALA A 50 -2.38 -2.41 -9.81
C ALA A 50 -2.67 -1.30 -10.83
N ASP A 51 -3.95 -1.10 -11.11
CA ASP A 51 -4.49 0.01 -11.89
C ASP A 51 -4.90 1.19 -11.00
N VAL A 52 -5.14 0.96 -9.71
CA VAL A 52 -5.44 1.99 -8.70
C VAL A 52 -4.65 1.71 -7.42
N ILE A 53 -3.97 2.75 -6.91
CA ILE A 53 -3.29 2.74 -5.61
C ILE A 53 -4.00 3.71 -4.68
N LEU A 54 -4.56 3.22 -3.58
CA LEU A 54 -5.11 4.04 -2.50
C LEU A 54 -4.05 4.18 -1.38
N ALA A 55 -3.31 5.29 -1.41
CA ALA A 55 -2.28 5.60 -0.43
C ALA A 55 -2.85 6.48 0.69
N ILE A 56 -2.97 5.94 1.90
CA ILE A 56 -3.50 6.64 3.08
C ILE A 56 -2.36 6.84 4.08
N GLY A 57 -1.98 8.10 4.33
CA GLY A 57 -0.95 8.46 5.31
C GLY A 57 0.42 7.83 5.01
N ALA A 58 0.76 7.69 3.73
CA ALA A 58 2.00 7.11 3.28
C ALA A 58 2.78 8.12 2.45
N ARG A 59 4.07 8.27 2.75
CA ARG A 59 5.02 8.93 1.88
C ARG A 59 5.68 7.89 0.97
N PHE A 60 5.80 8.19 -0.32
CA PHE A 60 6.44 7.35 -1.33
C PHE A 60 7.97 7.37 -1.17
N ASP A 61 8.43 6.82 -0.05
CA ASP A 61 9.84 6.73 0.35
C ASP A 61 10.62 5.82 -0.61
N ASP A 62 11.90 6.13 -0.81
CA ASP A 62 12.78 5.40 -1.72
C ASP A 62 12.94 3.91 -1.34
N ARG A 63 12.79 3.56 -0.06
CA ARG A 63 12.81 2.16 0.41
C ARG A 63 11.58 1.36 0.00
N VAL A 64 10.52 2.05 -0.39
CA VAL A 64 9.27 1.48 -0.90
C VAL A 64 9.30 1.48 -2.43
N THR A 65 9.60 2.62 -3.04
CA THR A 65 9.48 2.78 -4.49
C THR A 65 10.70 2.27 -5.26
N ASN A 66 11.89 2.30 -4.65
CA ASN A 66 13.20 2.05 -5.26
C ASN A 66 13.46 2.94 -6.50
N ASN A 67 12.84 2.64 -7.64
CA ASN A 67 12.79 3.52 -8.80
C ASN A 67 11.35 4.03 -9.01
N PRO A 68 11.05 5.31 -8.70
CA PRO A 68 9.70 5.87 -8.83
C PRO A 68 9.10 5.73 -10.23
N ALA A 69 9.90 5.80 -11.29
CA ALA A 69 9.41 5.65 -12.66
C ALA A 69 8.96 4.22 -13.00
N LYS A 70 9.36 3.23 -12.20
CA LYS A 70 8.97 1.83 -12.32
C LYS A 70 7.98 1.39 -11.25
N PHE A 71 7.65 2.27 -10.32
CA PHE A 71 6.75 1.94 -9.23
C PHE A 71 5.30 2.15 -9.68
N CYS A 72 4.54 1.05 -9.79
CA CYS A 72 3.13 1.06 -10.20
C CYS A 72 2.89 1.84 -11.51
N PRO A 73 3.57 1.48 -12.62
CA PRO A 73 3.77 2.35 -13.79
C PRO A 73 2.48 2.77 -14.52
N ASN A 74 1.40 1.98 -14.38
CA ASN A 74 0.11 2.23 -15.04
C ASN A 74 -1.01 2.59 -14.06
N SER A 75 -0.65 2.85 -12.80
CA SER A 75 -1.63 3.01 -11.73
C SER A 75 -2.12 4.46 -11.60
N LYS A 76 -3.40 4.62 -11.26
CA LYS A 76 -3.95 5.87 -10.76
C LYS A 76 -3.75 5.93 -9.24
N VAL A 77 -2.99 6.91 -8.77
CA VAL A 77 -2.73 7.10 -7.35
C VAL A 77 -3.77 8.03 -6.74
N ILE A 78 -4.47 7.56 -5.71
CA ILE A 78 -5.30 8.36 -4.80
C ILE A 78 -4.51 8.50 -3.50
N HIS A 79 -3.97 9.69 -3.25
CA HIS A 79 -3.11 9.96 -2.09
C HIS A 79 -3.85 10.85 -1.09
N VAL A 80 -4.05 10.34 0.11
CA VAL A 80 -4.61 11.06 1.25
C VAL A 80 -3.48 11.28 2.24
N ASP A 81 -2.99 12.51 2.30
CA ASP A 81 -2.00 12.95 3.27
C ASP A 81 -2.46 14.22 3.98
N ILE A 82 -1.97 14.43 5.20
CA ILE A 82 -2.19 15.66 5.95
C ILE A 82 -1.21 16.75 5.52
N ASP A 83 -0.04 16.35 5.03
CA ASP A 83 0.98 17.27 4.55
C ASP A 83 0.71 17.60 3.06
N PRO A 84 0.52 18.89 2.69
CA PRO A 84 0.35 19.29 1.30
C PRO A 84 1.65 19.26 0.48
N ALA A 85 2.81 19.10 1.12
CA ALA A 85 4.13 19.13 0.48
C ALA A 85 4.52 17.82 -0.22
#